data_AF-A0ABD5K102-F1
#
_entry.id   AF-A0ABD5K102-F1
#
_cell.length_a   1.000
_cell.length_b   1.000
_cell.length_c   1.000
_cell.angle_alpha   90.00
_cell.angle_beta   90.00
_cell.angle_gamma   90.00
#
_symmetry.space_group_name_H-M   'P 1'
#
loop_
_entity.id
_entity.type
_entity.pdbx_description
1 polymer ?
#
loop_
_entity_poly.entity_id
_entity_poly.type
_entity_poly.pdbx_seq_one_letter_code
_entity_poly.pdbx_strand_id
1 'polypeptide(L)'
;MLTAALEWSVPILLFLCGIALIVAAKMNATTIKWGVGLCLLGVGYSLMLIRTESFSAIKPLGEDLLILSGIAICCHAFASKFKLRVLSIFDALIVLLALAAAAFSLFYFQSIRLESLSVLTGCAVLLILYLSRVKFGMRTASEWILISVFSFALVCLLMQAVEYICPRRRSQSWSME
;
A
#
# COMPACT_ATOMS: atom_id res chain seq x y z
N MET A 1 12.41 -0.79 23.29
CA MET A 1 11.15 -1.53 23.55
C MET A 1 9.91 -0.73 23.14
N LEU A 2 9.82 0.56 23.48
CA LEU A 2 8.71 1.42 23.03
C LEU A 2 8.60 1.52 21.49
N THR A 3 9.74 1.56 20.80
CA THR A 3 9.82 1.66 19.33
C THR A 3 9.23 0.43 18.62
N ALA A 4 9.62 -0.77 19.05
CA ALA A 4 9.07 -2.01 18.52
C ALA A 4 7.55 -2.11 18.76
N ALA A 5 7.06 -1.76 19.95
CA ALA A 5 5.63 -1.75 20.22
C ALA A 5 4.87 -0.75 19.32
N LEU A 6 5.48 0.40 19.01
CA LEU A 6 4.89 1.39 18.11
C LEU A 6 4.86 0.91 16.64
N GLU A 7 5.92 0.26 16.18
CA GLU A 7 6.02 -0.30 14.83
C GLU A 7 5.00 -1.41 14.58
N TRP A 8 4.78 -2.28 15.58
CA TRP A 8 3.77 -3.34 15.51
C TRP A 8 2.34 -2.85 15.72
N SER A 9 2.14 -1.64 16.24
CA SER A 9 0.79 -1.09 16.42
C SER A 9 0.07 -0.86 15.08
N VAL A 10 0.81 -0.44 14.05
CA VAL A 10 0.28 -0.15 12.71
C VAL A 10 -0.34 -1.38 12.04
N PRO A 11 0.36 -2.52 11.87
CA PRO A 11 -0.22 -3.71 11.25
C PRO A 11 -1.34 -4.30 12.09
N ILE A 12 -1.22 -4.28 13.42
CA ILE A 12 -2.27 -4.78 14.32
C ILE A 12 -3.56 -3.96 14.16
N LEU A 13 -3.44 -2.64 14.06
CA LEU A 13 -4.59 -1.75 13.85
C LEU A 13 -5.22 -1.98 12.47
N LEU A 14 -4.40 -2.13 11.42
CA LEU A 14 -4.89 -2.48 10.08
C LEU A 14 -5.62 -3.82 10.07
N PHE A 15 -5.08 -4.82 10.76
CA PHE A 15 -5.66 -6.16 10.82
C PHE A 15 -6.95 -6.19 11.63
N LEU A 16 -6.98 -5.54 12.79
CA LEU A 16 -8.20 -5.38 13.60
C LEU A 16 -9.28 -4.60 12.84
N CYS A 17 -8.90 -3.53 12.14
CA CYS A 17 -9.81 -2.76 11.30
C CYS A 17 -10.36 -3.61 10.14
N GLY A 18 -9.49 -4.41 9.50
CA GLY A 18 -9.90 -5.35 8.45
C GLY A 18 -10.90 -6.39 8.95
N ILE A 19 -10.62 -7.03 10.09
CA ILE A 19 -11.54 -7.99 10.73
C ILE A 19 -12.85 -7.31 11.11
N ALA A 20 -12.80 -6.12 11.71
CA ALA A 20 -14.00 -5.38 12.09
C ALA A 20 -14.89 -5.07 10.87
N LEU A 21 -14.31 -4.73 9.72
CA LEU A 21 -15.05 -4.51 8.48
C LEU A 21 -15.59 -5.81 7.86
N ILE A 22 -14.88 -6.94 7.98
CA ILE A 22 -15.37 -8.27 7.57
C ILE A 22 -16.54 -8.69 8.46
N VAL A 23 -16.44 -8.47 9.77
CA VAL A 23 -17.52 -8.76 10.72
C VAL A 23 -18.72 -7.86 10.46
N ALA A 24 -18.50 -6.55 10.26
CA ALA A 24 -19.54 -5.61 9.86
C ALA A 24 -20.15 -5.97 8.49
N ALA A 25 -19.41 -6.68 7.64
CA ALA A 25 -19.91 -7.12 6.35
C ALA A 25 -20.98 -8.20 6.43
N LYS A 26 -21.12 -8.89 7.58
CA LYS A 26 -22.30 -9.72 7.84
C LYS A 26 -23.60 -8.90 7.78
N MET A 27 -23.52 -7.58 7.94
CA MET A 27 -24.66 -6.66 7.82
C MET A 27 -24.70 -5.92 6.47
N ASN A 28 -23.59 -5.87 5.72
CA ASN A 28 -23.53 -5.19 4.42
C ASN A 28 -22.43 -5.77 3.51
N ALA A 29 -22.80 -6.48 2.44
CA ALA A 29 -21.88 -7.24 1.59
C ALA A 29 -20.77 -6.40 0.92
N THR A 30 -20.95 -5.09 0.82
CA THR A 30 -19.99 -4.17 0.19
C THR A 30 -18.74 -3.90 1.04
N THR A 31 -18.74 -4.19 2.35
CA THR A 31 -17.59 -3.96 3.23
C THR A 31 -16.58 -5.11 3.26
N ILE A 32 -16.92 -6.30 2.73
CA ILE A 32 -16.01 -7.47 2.68
C ILE A 32 -14.72 -7.12 1.95
N LYS A 33 -14.83 -6.48 0.78
CA LYS A 33 -13.67 -6.13 -0.07
C LYS A 33 -12.71 -5.20 0.66
N TRP A 34 -13.24 -4.21 1.38
CA TRP A 34 -12.46 -3.29 2.20
C TRP A 34 -11.69 -4.03 3.31
N GLY A 35 -12.36 -4.94 4.01
CA GLY A 35 -11.74 -5.71 5.07
C GLY A 35 -10.65 -6.65 4.57
N VAL A 36 -10.87 -7.35 3.46
CA VAL A 36 -9.86 -8.23 2.83
C VAL A 36 -8.62 -7.44 2.41
N GLY A 37 -8.79 -6.26 1.80
CA GLY A 37 -7.66 -5.40 1.42
C GLY A 37 -6.83 -4.93 2.61
N LEU A 38 -7.48 -4.52 3.71
CA LEU A 38 -6.81 -4.12 4.94
C LEU A 38 -6.11 -5.29 5.65
N CYS A 39 -6.71 -6.48 5.66
CA CYS A 39 -6.06 -7.67 6.20
C CYS A 39 -4.80 -8.03 5.41
N LEU A 40 -4.84 -7.99 4.07
CA LEU A 40 -3.68 -8.24 3.22
C LEU A 40 -2.57 -7.21 3.47
N LEU A 41 -2.93 -5.93 3.62
CA LEU A 41 -1.98 -4.88 3.98
C LEU A 41 -1.36 -5.11 5.37
N GLY A 42 -2.17 -5.50 6.35
CA GLY A 42 -1.69 -5.82 7.70
C GLY A 42 -0.72 -7.00 7.70
N VAL A 43 -1.00 -8.05 6.93
CA VAL A 43 -0.11 -9.22 6.79
C VAL A 43 1.18 -8.84 6.07
N GLY A 44 1.10 -8.12 4.94
CA GLY A 44 2.28 -7.66 4.21
C GLY A 44 3.20 -6.80 5.07
N TYR A 45 2.64 -5.87 5.84
CA TYR A 45 3.40 -5.01 6.74
C TYR A 45 3.99 -5.79 7.94
N SER A 46 3.27 -6.77 8.47
CA SER A 46 3.78 -7.63 9.55
C SER A 46 4.96 -8.47 9.08
N LEU A 47 4.91 -8.98 7.85
CA LEU A 47 6.03 -9.72 7.25
C LEU A 47 7.26 -8.84 7.05
N MET A 48 7.05 -7.59 6.62
CA MET A 48 8.12 -6.59 6.48
C MET A 48 8.82 -6.29 7.82
N LEU A 49 8.09 -6.28 8.94
CA LEU A 49 8.65 -6.10 10.29
C LEU A 49 9.47 -7.30 10.78
N ILE A 50 9.16 -8.50 10.30
CA ILE A 50 9.92 -9.70 10.64
C ILE A 50 11.18 -9.68 9.79
N ARG A 51 12.32 -9.24 10.33
CA ARG A 51 13.59 -9.28 9.61
C ARG A 51 14.15 -10.72 9.64
N THR A 52 14.33 -11.35 8.48
CA THR A 52 15.05 -12.63 8.37
C THR A 52 16.53 -12.36 8.13
N GLU A 53 17.40 -13.12 8.80
CA GLU A 53 18.86 -12.94 8.71
C GLU A 53 19.47 -13.39 7.37
N SER A 54 18.72 -14.14 6.57
CA SER A 54 19.12 -14.58 5.23
C SER A 54 18.59 -13.63 4.16
N PHE A 55 19.49 -13.02 3.37
CA PHE A 55 19.15 -12.33 2.13
C PHE A 55 18.49 -13.30 1.14
N SER A 56 17.17 -13.20 0.98
CA SER A 56 16.42 -13.97 -0.01
C SER A 56 15.48 -13.03 -0.75
N ALA A 57 15.64 -12.93 -2.07
CA ALA A 57 14.81 -12.08 -2.94
C ALA A 57 13.34 -12.52 -3.00
N ILE A 58 13.03 -13.75 -2.56
CA ILE A 58 11.67 -14.30 -2.55
C ILE A 58 10.79 -13.61 -1.49
N LYS A 59 11.41 -13.20 -0.38
CA LYS A 59 10.69 -12.58 0.73
C LYS A 59 10.14 -11.18 0.39
N PRO A 60 10.96 -10.20 -0.06
CA PRO A 60 10.44 -8.88 -0.43
C PRO A 60 9.42 -8.97 -1.56
N LEU A 61 9.63 -9.86 -2.54
CA LEU A 61 8.67 -10.08 -3.62
C LEU A 61 7.29 -10.53 -3.12
N GLY A 62 7.25 -11.37 -2.08
CA GLY A 62 6.01 -11.82 -1.45
C GLY A 62 5.32 -10.72 -0.64
N GLU A 63 6.10 -9.89 0.07
CA GLU A 63 5.61 -8.71 0.80
C GLU A 63 4.97 -7.70 -0.18
N ASP A 64 5.67 -7.42 -1.28
CA ASP A 64 5.20 -6.53 -2.34
C ASP A 64 3.89 -7.01 -2.95
N LEU A 65 3.79 -8.31 -3.24
CA LEU A 65 2.57 -8.93 -3.78
C LEU A 65 1.37 -8.73 -2.84
N LEU A 66 1.56 -8.90 -1.53
CA LEU A 66 0.51 -8.73 -0.53
C LEU A 66 0.08 -7.27 -0.40
N ILE A 67 1.03 -6.33 -0.42
CA ILE A 67 0.76 -4.89 -0.34
C ILE A 67 0.05 -4.42 -1.62
N LEU A 68 0.55 -4.78 -2.81
CA LEU A 68 -0.04 -4.40 -4.09
C LEU A 68 -1.45 -4.97 -4.25
N SER A 69 -1.64 -6.25 -3.91
CA SER A 69 -2.97 -6.88 -3.98
C SER A 69 -3.94 -6.27 -2.98
N GLY A 70 -3.48 -5.96 -1.76
CA GLY A 70 -4.27 -5.24 -0.75
C GLY A 70 -4.73 -3.86 -1.24
N ILE A 71 -3.82 -3.07 -1.82
CA ILE A 71 -4.14 -1.76 -2.39
C ILE A 71 -5.07 -1.88 -3.59
N ALA A 72 -4.83 -2.83 -4.49
CA ALA A 72 -5.70 -3.07 -5.65
C ALA A 72 -7.13 -3.42 -5.22
N ILE A 73 -7.29 -4.27 -4.20
CA ILE A 73 -8.60 -4.63 -3.64
C ILE A 73 -9.27 -3.42 -2.98
N CYS A 74 -8.52 -2.61 -2.23
CA CYS A 74 -9.02 -1.36 -1.64
C CYS A 74 -9.48 -0.36 -2.72
N CYS A 75 -8.69 -0.19 -3.78
CA CYS A 75 -9.03 0.64 -4.94
C CYS A 75 -10.29 0.11 -5.64
N HIS A 76 -10.39 -1.20 -5.87
CA HIS A 76 -11.59 -1.82 -6.45
C HIS A 76 -12.82 -1.61 -5.57
N ALA A 77 -12.67 -1.71 -4.24
CA ALA A 77 -13.75 -1.44 -3.29
C ALA A 77 -14.18 0.04 -3.33
N PHE A 78 -13.22 0.96 -3.49
CA PHE A 78 -13.45 2.38 -3.73
C PHE A 78 -14.24 2.61 -5.03
N ALA A 79 -13.80 2.05 -6.16
CA ALA A 79 -14.52 2.18 -7.43
C ALA A 79 -15.93 1.59 -7.39
N SER A 80 -16.10 0.45 -6.72
CA SER A 80 -17.42 -0.15 -6.53
C SER A 80 -18.36 0.78 -5.79
N LYS A 81 -17.87 1.56 -4.82
CA LYS A 81 -18.67 2.54 -4.08
C LYS A 81 -19.05 3.74 -4.95
N PHE A 82 -18.15 4.21 -5.81
CA PHE A 82 -18.39 5.31 -6.75
C PHE A 82 -19.05 4.89 -8.08
N LYS A 83 -19.46 3.62 -8.21
CA LYS A 83 -19.99 3.03 -9.46
C LYS A 83 -19.09 3.30 -10.68
N LEU A 84 -17.78 3.38 -10.45
CA LEU A 84 -16.81 3.57 -11.51
C LEU A 84 -16.68 2.27 -12.30
N ARG A 85 -16.79 2.37 -13.62
CA ARG A 85 -16.56 1.23 -14.52
C ARG A 85 -15.05 1.01 -14.62
N VAL A 86 -14.53 0.15 -13.77
CA VAL A 86 -13.10 -0.19 -13.77
C VAL A 86 -12.89 -1.51 -14.49
N LEU A 87 -11.94 -1.54 -15.42
CA LEU A 87 -11.46 -2.78 -16.01
C LEU A 87 -10.43 -3.37 -15.05
N SER A 88 -10.81 -4.44 -14.36
CA SER A 88 -9.93 -5.20 -13.46
C SER A 88 -8.63 -5.69 -14.14
N ILE A 89 -8.63 -5.76 -15.47
CA ILE A 89 -7.47 -6.12 -16.30
C ILE A 89 -6.35 -5.06 -16.20
N PHE A 90 -6.71 -3.77 -16.13
CA PHE A 90 -5.70 -2.70 -16.01
C PHE A 90 -5.01 -2.74 -14.64
N ASP A 91 -5.75 -3.04 -13.58
CA ASP A 91 -5.16 -3.17 -12.24
C ASP A 91 -4.18 -4.34 -12.19
N ALA A 92 -4.58 -5.49 -12.74
CA ALA A 92 -3.69 -6.65 -12.86
C ALA A 92 -2.45 -6.34 -13.69
N LEU A 93 -2.59 -5.56 -14.78
CA LEU A 93 -1.46 -5.17 -15.62
C LEU A 93 -0.49 -4.25 -14.88
N ILE A 94 -0.99 -3.25 -14.15
CA ILE A 94 -0.16 -2.34 -13.36
C ILE A 94 0.54 -3.11 -12.23
N VAL A 95 -0.18 -4.02 -11.58
CA VAL A 95 0.36 -4.89 -10.54
C VAL A 95 1.49 -5.76 -11.09
N LEU A 96 1.23 -6.42 -12.22
CA LEU A 96 2.21 -7.29 -12.88
C LEU A 96 3.43 -6.49 -13.36
N LEU A 97 3.23 -5.28 -13.89
CA LEU A 97 4.33 -4.43 -14.37
C LEU A 97 5.21 -3.96 -13.20
N ALA A 98 4.61 -3.55 -12.09
CA ALA A 98 5.34 -3.15 -10.88
C ALA A 98 6.11 -4.35 -10.28
N LEU A 99 5.49 -5.52 -10.19
CA LEU A 99 6.14 -6.76 -9.74
C LEU A 99 7.26 -7.20 -10.68
N ALA A 100 7.08 -7.07 -12.00
CA ALA A 100 8.12 -7.39 -12.96
C ALA A 100 9.31 -6.43 -12.82
N ALA A 101 9.06 -5.14 -12.62
CA ALA A 101 10.10 -4.15 -12.34
C ALA A 101 10.84 -4.42 -11.02
N ALA A 102 10.11 -4.79 -9.96
CA ALA A 102 10.67 -5.19 -8.67
C ALA A 102 11.54 -6.43 -8.79
N ALA A 103 11.03 -7.48 -9.43
CA ALA A 103 11.76 -8.72 -9.71
C ALA A 103 13.02 -8.45 -10.52
N PHE A 104 12.91 -7.66 -11.60
CA PHE A 104 14.05 -7.31 -12.44
C PHE A 104 15.13 -6.54 -11.64
N SER A 105 14.71 -5.61 -10.78
CA SER A 105 15.61 -4.89 -9.88
C SER A 105 16.34 -5.80 -8.90
N LEU A 106 15.62 -6.74 -8.27
CA LEU A 106 16.21 -7.70 -7.33
C LEU A 106 17.18 -8.65 -8.04
N PHE A 107 16.79 -9.21 -9.20
CA PHE A 107 17.62 -10.15 -9.94
C PHE A 107 18.87 -9.51 -10.54
N TYR A 108 18.75 -8.30 -11.11
CA TYR A 108 19.84 -7.67 -11.85
C TYR A 108 20.70 -6.73 -11.00
N PHE A 109 20.10 -5.97 -10.07
CA PHE A 109 20.80 -4.95 -9.29
C PHE A 109 21.02 -5.33 -7.81
N GLN A 110 20.40 -6.41 -7.31
CA GLN A 110 20.42 -6.81 -5.89
C GLN A 110 20.07 -5.63 -4.95
N SER A 111 19.30 -4.66 -5.45
CA SER A 111 19.04 -3.40 -4.77
C SER A 111 17.58 -3.33 -4.33
N ILE A 112 17.38 -3.54 -3.02
CA ILE A 112 16.09 -3.43 -2.33
C ILE A 112 15.48 -2.04 -2.54
N ARG A 113 16.32 -1.02 -2.69
CA ARG A 113 15.90 0.38 -2.81
C ARG A 113 15.15 0.68 -4.12
N LEU A 114 15.53 0.03 -5.20
CA LEU A 114 14.88 0.16 -6.53
C LEU A 114 13.60 -0.69 -6.61
N GLU A 115 13.58 -1.83 -5.93
CA GLU A 115 12.38 -2.67 -5.77
C GLU A 115 11.28 -1.91 -5.04
N SER A 116 11.55 -1.38 -3.85
CA SER A 116 10.55 -0.64 -3.09
C SER A 116 10.06 0.62 -3.83
N LEU A 117 10.92 1.25 -4.66
CA LEU A 117 10.53 2.39 -5.51
C LEU A 117 9.57 1.96 -6.64
N SER A 118 9.80 0.79 -7.26
CA SER A 118 8.90 0.25 -8.29
C SER A 118 7.52 -0.10 -7.72
N VAL A 119 7.47 -0.61 -6.49
CA VAL A 119 6.26 -0.96 -5.77
C VAL A 119 5.51 0.30 -5.35
N LEU A 120 6.23 1.30 -4.82
CA LEU A 120 5.65 2.60 -4.46
C LEU A 120 5.02 3.30 -5.67
N THR A 121 5.72 3.30 -6.80
CA THR A 121 5.24 3.95 -8.03
C THR A 121 4.02 3.21 -8.58
N GLY A 122 3.99 1.87 -8.55
CA GLY A 122 2.79 1.08 -8.87
C GLY A 122 1.58 1.43 -8.00
N CYS A 123 1.78 1.52 -6.69
CA CYS A 123 0.73 1.93 -5.74
C CYS A 123 0.22 3.35 -6.00
N ALA A 124 1.13 4.30 -6.22
CA ALA A 124 0.79 5.70 -6.49
C ALA A 124 0.01 5.85 -7.80
N VAL A 125 0.42 5.14 -8.85
CA VAL A 125 -0.28 5.14 -10.16
C VAL A 125 -1.70 4.61 -10.01
N LEU A 126 -1.90 3.50 -9.28
CA LEU A 126 -3.24 2.98 -8.97
C LEU A 126 -4.09 4.03 -8.26
N LEU A 127 -3.57 4.64 -7.19
CA LEU A 127 -4.31 5.65 -6.44
C LEU A 127 -4.67 6.87 -7.29
N ILE A 128 -3.74 7.37 -8.12
CA ILE A 128 -3.98 8.50 -9.03
C ILE A 128 -5.05 8.14 -10.06
N LEU A 129 -5.01 6.94 -10.64
CA LEU A 129 -6.01 6.50 -11.62
C LEU A 129 -7.41 6.46 -11.00
N TYR A 130 -7.54 5.93 -9.79
CA TYR A 130 -8.84 5.84 -9.12
C TYR A 130 -9.34 7.20 -8.61
N LEU A 131 -8.46 8.08 -8.11
CA LEU A 131 -8.80 9.44 -7.71
C LEU A 131 -9.14 10.35 -8.89
N SER A 132 -8.46 10.21 -10.03
CA SER A 132 -8.73 11.02 -11.23
C SER A 132 -10.04 10.64 -11.92
N ARG A 133 -10.46 9.38 -11.83
CA ARG A 133 -11.75 8.90 -12.37
C ARG A 133 -12.95 9.35 -11.55
N VAL A 134 -12.71 9.78 -10.32
CA VAL A 134 -13.72 10.28 -9.40
C VAL A 134 -14.20 11.66 -9.89
N LYS A 135 -15.48 11.76 -10.27
CA LYS A 135 -16.10 13.05 -10.62
C LYS A 135 -16.47 13.82 -9.34
N PHE A 136 -16.08 15.09 -9.26
CA PHE A 136 -16.46 16.00 -8.18
C PHE A 136 -17.92 16.46 -8.38
N GLY A 137 -18.88 15.63 -7.97
CA GLY A 137 -20.31 15.98 -7.88
C GLY A 137 -20.76 16.19 -6.43
N MET A 138 -22.07 16.40 -6.22
CA MET A 138 -22.67 16.40 -4.88
C MET A 138 -22.43 15.04 -4.21
N ARG A 139 -21.72 15.05 -3.09
CA ARG A 139 -21.21 13.85 -2.41
C ARG A 139 -21.65 13.81 -0.97
N THR A 140 -21.85 12.59 -0.48
CA THR A 140 -22.09 12.32 0.94
C THR A 140 -20.82 12.57 1.77
N ALA A 141 -20.98 12.90 3.05
CA ALA A 141 -19.82 13.08 3.96
C ALA A 141 -18.90 11.86 3.98
N SER A 142 -19.45 10.64 3.85
CA SER A 142 -18.66 9.40 3.81
C SER A 142 -17.75 9.28 2.58
N GLU A 143 -18.13 9.87 1.45
CA GLU A 143 -17.34 9.85 0.22
C GLU A 143 -16.18 10.85 0.31
N TRP A 144 -16.42 12.01 0.92
CA TRP A 144 -15.38 13.00 1.20
C TRP A 144 -14.30 12.44 2.13
N ILE A 145 -14.69 11.72 3.19
CA ILE A 145 -13.73 11.06 4.08
C ILE A 145 -12.88 10.06 3.30
N LEU A 146 -13.49 9.21 2.46
CA LEU A 146 -12.74 8.23 1.67
C LEU A 146 -11.76 8.90 0.69
N ILE A 147 -12.19 9.95 -0.02
CA ILE A 147 -11.31 10.70 -0.92
C ILE A 147 -10.17 11.33 -0.15
N SER A 148 -10.46 11.90 1.02
CA SER A 148 -9.44 12.51 1.89
C SER A 148 -8.41 11.48 2.34
N VAL A 149 -8.84 10.30 2.79
CA VAL A 149 -7.94 9.20 3.22
C VAL A 149 -7.09 8.69 2.05
N PHE A 150 -7.68 8.46 0.87
CA PHE A 150 -6.94 8.00 -0.31
C PHE A 150 -5.96 9.07 -0.82
N SER A 151 -6.37 10.35 -0.81
CA SER A 151 -5.51 11.47 -1.17
C SER A 151 -4.36 11.64 -0.18
N PHE A 152 -4.63 11.50 1.12
CA PHE A 152 -3.60 11.52 2.15
C PHE A 152 -2.61 10.37 1.97
N ALA A 153 -3.08 9.15 1.73
CA ALA A 153 -2.22 8.00 1.44
C ALA A 153 -1.35 8.24 0.19
N LEU A 154 -1.92 8.83 -0.87
CA LEU A 154 -1.16 9.20 -2.07
C LEU A 154 -0.06 10.22 -1.74
N VAL A 155 -0.36 11.27 -0.97
CA VAL A 155 0.65 12.26 -0.56
C VAL A 155 1.75 11.61 0.27
N CYS A 156 1.41 10.72 1.21
CA CYS A 156 2.39 9.96 1.99
C CYS A 156 3.29 9.10 1.10
N LEU A 157 2.73 8.41 0.10
CA LEU A 157 3.51 7.62 -0.85
C LEU A 157 4.42 8.50 -1.71
N LEU A 158 3.94 9.66 -2.18
CA LEU A 158 4.77 10.61 -2.93
C LEU A 158 5.91 11.15 -2.06
N MET A 159 5.64 11.48 -0.80
CA MET A 159 6.69 11.90 0.15
C MET A 159 7.75 10.81 0.33
N GLN A 160 7.34 9.56 0.54
CA GLN A 160 8.26 8.43 0.63
C GLN A 160 9.05 8.24 -0.67
N ALA A 161 8.41 8.31 -1.84
CA ALA A 161 9.10 8.22 -3.13
C ALA A 161 10.16 9.32 -3.29
N VAL A 162 9.85 10.55 -2.86
CA VAL A 162 10.80 11.67 -2.88
C VAL A 162 11.98 11.42 -1.93
N GLU A 163 11.75 10.90 -0.72
CA GLU A 163 12.84 10.51 0.20
C GLU A 163 13.71 9.38 -0.37
N TYR A 164 13.11 8.45 -1.11
CA TYR A 164 13.83 7.36 -1.77
C TYR A 164 14.67 7.85 -2.97
N ILE A 165 14.20 8.83 -3.75
CA ILE A 165 14.94 9.41 -4.89
C ILE A 165 15.99 10.40 -4.40
N CYS A 166 15.60 11.29 -3.50
CA CYS A 166 16.44 12.30 -2.88
C CYS A 166 16.58 11.92 -1.40
N PRO A 167 17.50 11.00 -1.05
CA PRO A 167 17.80 10.75 0.35
C PRO A 167 18.29 12.05 0.92
N ARG A 168 17.41 12.74 1.65
CA ARG A 168 17.78 13.93 2.40
C ARG A 168 18.90 13.44 3.31
N ARG A 169 20.14 13.87 3.06
CA ARG A 169 21.25 13.69 4.02
C ARG A 169 20.77 14.37 5.30
N ARG A 170 20.13 13.62 6.18
CA ARG A 170 19.84 14.06 7.53
C ARG A 170 21.21 14.04 8.19
N SER A 171 21.86 15.20 8.17
CA SER A 171 23.11 15.45 8.87
C SER A 171 22.92 15.10 10.35
N GLN A 172 23.56 14.03 10.78
CA GLN A 172 23.99 13.78 12.16
C GLN A 172 25.35 13.10 12.01
N SER A 173 26.51 13.74 12.21
CA SER A 173 26.93 14.65 13.28
C SER A 173 26.72 14.04 14.68
N TRP A 174 27.20 12.80 14.86
CA TRP A 174 27.63 12.15 16.11
C TRP A 174 28.60 11.03 15.67
N SER A 175 29.92 10.97 15.89
CA SER A 175 30.81 11.67 16.81
C SER A 175 32.21 11.75 16.16
N MET A 176 32.78 12.95 16.09
CA MET A 176 34.21 13.10 16.41
C MET A 176 34.21 13.26 17.92
N GLU A 177 34.64 12.22 18.63
CA GLU A 177 35.23 12.21 19.97
C GLU A 177 35.60 10.77 20.32
#